data_AF-A0A1I6GT05-F1
#
_entry.id   AF-A0A1I6GT05-F1
#
_cell.length_a   1.000
_cell.length_b   1.000
_cell.length_c   1.000
_cell.angle_alpha   90.00
_cell.angle_beta   90.00
_cell.angle_gamma   90.00
#
_symmetry.space_group_name_H-M   'P 1'
#
loop_
_entity.id
_entity.type
_entity.pdbx_description
1 polymer ?
#
loop_
_entity_poly.entity_id
_entity_poly.type
_entity_poly.pdbx_seq_one_letter_code
_entity_poly.pdbx_strand_id
1 'polypeptide(L)' 'MRVPDDAPAACPVCGVDYDSISEHDAGLMVNLLDNEMYRRVCFDPVTLDGRAHVRFYHHTHEQVSDGDET' A
#
# COMPACT_ATOMS: atom_id res chain seq x y z
N MET A 1 -11.13 1.31 7.94
CA MET A 1 -10.03 1.97 7.21
C MET A 1 -9.53 3.16 8.02
N ARG A 2 -8.23 3.23 8.30
CA ARG A 2 -7.55 4.41 8.87
C ARG A 2 -6.23 4.66 8.16
N VAL A 3 -5.69 5.87 8.26
CA VAL A 3 -4.30 6.17 7.90
C VAL A 3 -3.46 6.02 9.16
N PRO A 4 -2.41 5.17 9.17
CA PRO A 4 -1.53 5.02 10.34
C PRO A 4 -0.62 6.25 10.51
N ASP A 5 -0.38 6.65 11.77
CA ASP A 5 0.47 7.80 12.13
C ASP A 5 1.97 7.51 12.00
N ASP A 6 2.35 6.22 12.01
CA ASP A 6 3.72 5.70 11.97
C ASP A 6 4.11 5.19 10.58
N ALA A 7 3.60 5.84 9.53
CA ALA A 7 3.81 5.43 8.14
C ALA A 7 5.30 5.48 7.74
N PRO A 8 5.89 4.38 7.22
CA PRO A 8 7.28 4.37 6.78
C PRO A 8 7.47 5.25 5.53
N ALA A 9 8.66 5.79 5.28
CA ALA A 9 8.89 6.63 4.10
C ALA A 9 8.81 5.86 2.77
N ALA A 10 9.27 4.60 2.75
CA ALA A 10 9.23 3.72 1.59
C ALA A 10 8.32 2.51 1.85
N CYS A 11 7.81 1.90 0.78
CA CYS A 11 6.95 0.73 0.91
C CYS A 11 7.77 -0.46 1.44
N PRO A 12 7.40 -1.06 2.58
CA PRO A 12 8.17 -2.17 3.15
C PRO A 12 8.07 -3.47 2.32
N VAL A 13 7.12 -3.53 1.38
CA VAL A 13 6.89 -4.72 0.54
C VAL A 13 7.78 -4.71 -0.69
N CYS A 14 7.93 -3.56 -1.37
CA CYS A 14 8.67 -3.47 -2.63
C CYS A 14 9.87 -2.52 -2.59
N GLY A 15 10.07 -1.77 -1.52
CA GLY A 15 11.16 -0.80 -1.37
C GLY A 15 10.98 0.52 -2.13
N VAL A 16 9.91 0.66 -2.91
CA VAL A 16 9.60 1.86 -3.72
C VAL A 16 8.76 2.85 -2.92
N ASP A 17 8.87 4.13 -3.24
CA ASP A 17 7.97 5.18 -2.74
C ASP A 17 6.50 4.85 -3.06
N TYR A 18 5.61 5.35 -2.21
CA TYR A 18 4.17 5.18 -2.35
C TYR A 18 3.47 6.51 -2.06
N ASP A 19 2.28 6.68 -2.63
CA ASP A 19 1.51 7.93 -2.52
C ASP A 19 0.62 7.93 -1.27
N SER A 20 -0.01 6.80 -0.96
CA SER A 20 -0.90 6.71 0.20
C SER A 20 -0.88 5.36 0.88
N ILE A 21 -1.04 5.37 2.20
CA ILE A 21 -1.18 4.18 3.04
C ILE A 21 -2.55 4.12 3.71
N SER A 22 -3.13 2.92 3.77
CA SER A 22 -4.32 2.67 4.58
C SER A 22 -4.28 1.34 5.29
N GLU A 23 -4.89 1.26 6.46
CA GLU A 23 -4.94 0.06 7.29
C GLU A 23 -6.38 -0.42 7.49
N HIS A 24 -6.56 -1.74 7.42
CA HIS A 24 -7.87 -2.39 7.47
C HIS A 24 -7.85 -3.64 8.35
N ASP A 25 -8.96 -3.91 9.03
CA ASP A 25 -9.19 -5.02 9.97
C ASP A 25 -10.47 -5.82 9.64
N ALA A 26 -11.07 -5.56 8.47
CA ALA A 26 -12.31 -6.16 8.00
C ALA A 26 -12.15 -6.71 6.57
N GLY A 27 -13.26 -7.18 5.97
CA GLY A 27 -13.26 -7.70 4.60
C GLY A 27 -12.75 -6.69 3.57
N LEU A 28 -12.00 -7.19 2.60
CA LEU A 28 -11.27 -6.40 1.60
C LEU A 28 -11.72 -6.78 0.20
N MET A 29 -11.86 -5.79 -0.67
CA MET A 29 -12.02 -5.98 -2.12
C MET A 29 -11.11 -4.99 -2.81
N VAL A 30 -10.30 -5.48 -3.74
CA VAL A 30 -9.39 -4.64 -4.52
C VAL A 30 -9.60 -4.93 -5.99
N ASN A 31 -9.74 -3.85 -6.76
CA ASN A 31 -9.77 -3.89 -8.21
C ASN A 31 -8.97 -2.69 -8.73
N LEU A 32 -7.99 -2.93 -9.59
CA LEU A 32 -7.10 -1.90 -10.16
C LEU A 32 -7.31 -1.71 -11.67
N LEU A 33 -8.35 -2.32 -12.24
CA LEU A 33 -8.64 -2.19 -13.66
C LEU A 33 -8.90 -0.72 -14.04
N ASP A 34 -8.17 -0.24 -15.04
CA ASP A 34 -8.24 1.11 -15.60
C ASP A 34 -8.16 2.24 -14.55
N ASN A 35 -7.39 2.03 -13.47
CA ASN A 35 -7.21 3.05 -12.46
C ASN A 35 -6.26 4.14 -12.96
N GLU A 36 -6.78 5.37 -13.09
CA GLU A 36 -6.03 6.52 -13.61
C GLU A 36 -4.89 6.97 -12.68
N MET A 37 -5.07 6.80 -11.37
CA MET A 37 -4.15 7.34 -10.36
C MET A 37 -3.11 6.31 -9.91
N TYR A 38 -3.56 5.08 -9.64
CA TYR A 38 -2.74 4.05 -9.00
C TYR A 38 -2.49 2.88 -9.94
N ARG A 39 -1.21 2.52 -10.09
CA ARG A 39 -0.76 1.39 -10.93
C ARG A 39 -0.67 0.09 -10.16
N ARG A 40 -0.32 0.17 -8.87
CA ARG A 40 -0.03 -0.98 -8.01
C ARG A 40 -0.44 -0.68 -6.58
N VAL A 41 -0.89 -1.71 -5.88
CA VAL A 41 -1.09 -1.67 -4.42
C VAL A 41 -0.34 -2.84 -3.80
N CYS A 42 0.54 -2.55 -2.85
CA CYS A 42 1.24 -3.55 -2.06
C CYS A 42 0.49 -3.80 -0.74
N PHE A 43 0.54 -5.04 -0.25
CA PHE A 43 -0.17 -5.47 0.95
C PHE A 43 0.81 -6.00 1.98
N ASP A 44 0.64 -5.57 3.22
CA ASP A 44 1.47 -5.99 4.35
C ASP A 44 0.57 -6.43 5.52
N PRO A 45 0.48 -7.74 5.82
CA PRO A 45 -0.22 -8.22 7.00
C PRO A 45 0.54 -7.84 8.27
N VAL A 46 -0.13 -7.15 9.19
CA VAL A 46 0.46 -6.71 10.45
C VAL A 46 -0.42 -7.13 11.63
N THR A 47 0.20 -7.24 12.81
CA THR A 47 -0.53 -7.45 14.07
C THR A 47 -0.47 -6.17 14.88
N LEU A 48 -1.62 -5.63 15.26
CA LEU A 48 -1.75 -4.40 16.04
C LEU A 48 -2.68 -4.65 17.22
N ASP A 49 -2.19 -4.40 18.43
CA ASP A 49 -2.91 -4.68 19.68
C ASP A 49 -3.47 -6.12 19.74
N GLY A 50 -2.72 -7.08 19.20
CA GLY A 50 -3.11 -8.50 19.15
C GLY A 50 -4.18 -8.86 18.11
N ARG A 51 -4.58 -7.93 17.24
CA ARG A 51 -5.53 -8.16 16.14
C ARG A 51 -4.82 -8.17 14.80
N ALA A 52 -5.36 -8.94 13.85
CA ALA A 52 -4.86 -8.98 12.49
C ALA A 52 -5.36 -7.78 11.68
N HIS A 53 -4.43 -7.07 11.04
CA HIS A 53 -4.70 -5.96 10.14
C HIS A 53 -3.94 -6.18 8.83
N VAL A 54 -4.32 -5.45 7.78
CA VAL A 54 -3.59 -5.38 6.52
C VAL A 54 -3.36 -3.91 6.16
N ARG A 55 -2.10 -3.54 5.91
CA ARG A 55 -1.71 -2.23 5.39
C ARG A 55 -1.60 -2.29 3.87
N PHE A 56 -2.13 -1.27 3.22
CA PHE A 56 -2.20 -1.11 1.78
C PHE A 56 -1.37 0.10 1.41
N TYR A 57 -0.36 -0.08 0.56
CA TYR A 57 0.51 0.98 0.05
C TYR A 57 0.18 1.19 -1.43
N HIS A 58 -0.37 2.35 -1.78
CA HIS A 58 -0.78 2.68 -3.14
C HIS A 58 0.37 3.38 -3.86
N HIS A 59 0.72 2.86 -5.03
CA HIS A 59 1.76 3.43 -5.88
C HIS A 59 1.13 4.06 -7.11
N THR A 60 1.53 5.29 -7.41
CA THR A 60 1.14 5.94 -8.66
C THR A 60 1.81 5.27 -9.85
N HIS A 61 1.37 5.61 -11.07
CA HIS A 61 2.03 5.12 -12.29
C HIS A 61 3.50 5.56 -12.36
N GLU A 62 3.81 6.80 -11.96
CA GLU A 62 5.18 7.34 -11.94
C GLU A 62 6.10 6.55 -11.01
N GLN A 63 5.67 6.34 -9.76
CA GLN A 63 6.46 5.63 -8.74
C GLN A 63 6.80 4.19 -9.15
N VAL A 64 5.89 3.50 -9.85
CA VAL A 64 6.14 2.12 -10.30
C VAL A 64 7.17 2.09 -11.43
N SER A 65 7.15 3.06 -12.35
CA SER A 65 8.11 3.13 -13.46
C SER A 65 9.54 3.33 -12.96
N ASP A 66 9.74 4.15 -11.93
CA ASP A 66 11.07 4.42 -11.36
C ASP A 66 11.67 3.20 -10.63
N GLY A 67 10.82 2.27 -10.16
CA GLY A 67 11.23 1.06 -9.45
C GLY A 67 11.50 -0.16 -10.33
N ASP A 68 11.11 -0.13 -11.61
CA ASP A 68 11.25 -1.25 -12.56
C ASP A 68 12.55 -1.17 -13.41
N GLU A 69 13.36 -0.11 -13.28
CA GLU A 69 14.67 0.02 -13.96
C GLU A 69 15.82 -0.73 -13.24
N THR A 70 15.64 -2.04 -12.95
CA THR A 70 16.70 -2.91 -12.41
C THR A 70 16.95 -4.17 -13.24
#